data_AF-A0A970AX61-F1
#
_entry.id   AF-A0A970AX61-F1
#
_cell.length_a   1.000
_cell.length_b   1.000
_cell.length_c   1.000
_cell.angle_alpha   90.00
_cell.angle_beta   90.00
_cell.angle_gamma   90.00
#
_symmetry.space_group_name_H-M   'P 1'
#
loop_
_entity.id
_entity.type
_entity.pdbx_description
1 polymer ?
#
loop_
_entity_poly.entity_id
_entity_poly.type
_entity_poly.pdbx_seq_one_letter_code
_entity_poly.pdbx_strand_id
1 'polypeptide(L)'
;MEILEALTFDDVLLEPRYSSVLPKETLVSTQLSPTVTLGIPLIASAMDTVSEYKLAIAMAQSGGMACIHKNMSIDDQVNQIKLVKRFESGMVIDPITINAEATLFEATELMKNHKISGILVVNKNLKLVGILTNRDVRFVNDKKIKVKDLMTKDLVTAKVGTSLTEAKKILFKNKIEKLIIVDNNFKCKGLITVKDIQKSQIYPEAAKDKKGSLLVAAAVGTGQESYQRAQKLAEAGADVIVLDTAHGHSVSVLKTLENIKKNIKITIIAGNIATAEGANALVDYGADVVKVGIGPGSICTTRIVAGVGVPQFTAIYNVAKSIKNKKIKIIADGGIRYSGDIAKAIGAGADAVMIGSLFAGTEESPGDVFYYQGRSYKSYRGMGSIGAMSRGSADRYFQQEISDSLKLVPEGIEGRVPYKGPVRTVIHQLIGGLKASMGYVGAKNILELKKKAKFVKITNSGLKESHVHDIQITKQSPNYPFES
;
A
#
# COMPACT_ATOMS: atom_id res chain seq x y z
N MET A 1 10.43 39.79 9.55
CA MET A 1 9.97 38.40 9.69
C MET A 1 8.46 38.46 9.82
N GLU A 2 7.74 37.90 8.86
CA GLU A 2 6.27 37.82 8.90
C GLU A 2 5.88 36.47 9.50
N ILE A 3 5.05 36.47 10.55
CA ILE A 3 4.52 35.25 11.15
C ILE A 3 3.24 34.90 10.40
N LEU A 4 3.28 33.83 9.62
CA LEU A 4 2.15 33.40 8.81
C LEU A 4 1.11 32.67 9.67
N GLU A 5 -0.16 32.97 9.44
CA GLU A 5 -1.26 32.16 9.96
C GLU A 5 -1.38 30.85 9.18
N ALA A 6 -1.50 29.73 9.89
CA ALA A 6 -1.62 28.40 9.30
C ALA A 6 -2.66 27.55 10.06
N LEU A 7 -3.34 26.68 9.33
CA LEU A 7 -4.53 25.93 9.75
C LEU A 7 -4.27 24.42 9.67
N THR A 8 -4.82 23.69 10.63
CA THR A 8 -4.98 22.24 10.63
C THR A 8 -6.40 21.84 10.19
N PHE A 9 -6.71 20.55 10.21
CA PHE A 9 -8.04 20.05 9.84
C PHE A 9 -9.16 20.53 10.78
N ASP A 10 -8.85 20.76 12.06
CA ASP A 10 -9.81 21.22 13.07
C ASP A 10 -10.17 22.70 12.94
N ASP A 11 -9.36 23.49 12.25
CA ASP A 11 -9.63 24.92 12.08
C ASP A 11 -10.58 25.20 10.90
N VAL A 12 -10.98 24.17 10.14
CA VAL A 12 -11.78 24.33 8.92
C VAL A 12 -12.89 23.30 8.78
N LEU A 13 -14.01 23.72 8.18
CA LEU A 13 -15.08 22.84 7.71
C LEU A 13 -15.26 22.98 6.20
N LEU A 14 -15.73 21.92 5.54
CA LEU A 14 -16.19 21.98 4.16
C LEU A 14 -17.57 22.63 4.12
N GLU A 15 -17.70 23.71 3.34
CA GLU A 15 -18.98 24.36 3.08
C GLU A 15 -19.85 23.46 2.18
N PRO A 16 -21.09 23.11 2.57
CA PRO A 16 -22.03 22.41 1.69
C PRO A 16 -22.27 23.19 0.40
N ARG A 17 -22.50 22.47 -0.71
CA ARG A 17 -22.71 23.08 -2.03
C ARG A 17 -23.93 22.44 -2.69
N TYR A 18 -24.42 23.06 -3.76
CA TYR A 18 -25.45 22.45 -4.59
C TYR A 18 -25.01 21.05 -5.04
N SER A 19 -25.87 20.06 -4.84
CA SER A 19 -25.60 18.67 -5.17
C SER A 19 -26.78 18.01 -5.85
N SER A 20 -26.50 17.37 -6.98
CA SER A 20 -27.38 16.41 -7.64
C SER A 20 -26.78 15.00 -7.63
N VAL A 21 -25.78 14.76 -6.76
CA VAL A 21 -24.99 13.52 -6.73
C VAL A 21 -25.25 12.82 -5.40
N LEU A 22 -25.70 11.58 -5.45
CA LEU A 22 -25.85 10.77 -4.24
C LEU A 22 -24.51 10.14 -3.84
N PRO A 23 -24.22 9.97 -2.54
CA PRO A 23 -22.97 9.35 -2.08
C PRO A 23 -22.62 8.02 -2.76
N LYS A 24 -23.63 7.17 -3.04
CA LYS A 24 -23.45 5.87 -3.71
C LYS A 24 -22.94 5.99 -5.16
N GLU A 25 -23.17 7.12 -5.82
CA GLU A 25 -22.80 7.38 -7.23
C GLU A 25 -21.39 7.96 -7.37
N THR A 26 -20.76 8.29 -6.24
CA THR A 26 -19.44 8.92 -6.23
C THR A 26 -18.32 7.92 -6.54
N LEU A 27 -17.39 8.37 -7.39
CA LEU A 27 -16.18 7.63 -7.76
C LEU A 27 -14.99 8.18 -6.98
N VAL A 28 -14.46 7.36 -6.07
CA VAL A 28 -13.34 7.73 -5.19
C VAL A 28 -11.98 7.28 -5.72
N SER A 29 -11.94 6.68 -6.92
CA SER A 29 -10.70 6.25 -7.54
C SER A 29 -9.79 7.43 -7.87
N THR A 30 -8.48 7.20 -7.80
CA THR A 30 -7.46 8.21 -8.00
C THR A 30 -6.26 7.62 -8.74
N GLN A 31 -5.71 8.39 -9.69
CA GLN A 31 -4.51 7.99 -10.43
C GLN A 31 -3.32 8.77 -9.90
N LEU A 32 -2.35 8.05 -9.34
CA LEU A 32 -1.12 8.63 -8.78
C LEU A 32 -0.03 8.78 -9.85
N SER A 33 0.01 7.86 -10.80
CA SER A 33 0.92 7.91 -11.96
C SER A 33 0.30 7.14 -13.15
N PRO A 34 0.88 7.21 -14.36
CA PRO A 34 0.39 6.42 -15.50
C PRO A 34 0.35 4.90 -15.26
N THR A 35 1.11 4.39 -14.29
CA THR A 35 1.15 2.96 -13.94
C THR A 35 0.44 2.63 -12.63
N VAL A 36 0.01 3.63 -11.85
CA VAL A 36 -0.53 3.45 -10.50
C VAL A 36 -1.88 4.13 -10.39
N THR A 37 -2.94 3.32 -10.33
CA THR A 37 -4.31 3.75 -10.09
C THR A 37 -4.86 3.00 -8.88
N LEU A 38 -5.42 3.75 -7.94
CA LEU A 38 -6.07 3.20 -6.75
C LEU A 38 -7.58 3.30 -6.91
N GLY A 39 -8.30 2.25 -6.52
CA GLY A 39 -9.77 2.25 -6.44
C GLY A 39 -10.29 3.15 -5.32
N ILE A 40 -9.48 3.33 -4.26
CA ILE A 40 -9.76 4.24 -3.14
C ILE A 40 -8.51 5.09 -2.81
N PRO A 41 -8.65 6.32 -2.30
CA PRO A 41 -7.53 7.25 -2.13
C PRO A 41 -6.78 7.04 -0.80
N LEU A 42 -6.59 5.77 -0.39
CA LEU A 42 -5.99 5.41 0.90
C LEU A 42 -4.68 4.63 0.71
N ILE A 43 -3.64 5.06 1.40
CA ILE A 43 -2.36 4.37 1.49
C ILE A 43 -2.02 4.12 2.96
N ALA A 44 -1.60 2.89 3.32
CA ALA A 44 -1.09 2.61 4.65
C ALA A 44 0.40 3.03 4.77
N SER A 45 0.74 3.73 5.87
CA SER A 45 2.07 4.30 6.10
C SER A 45 3.19 3.26 6.21
N ALA A 46 4.40 3.66 5.82
CA ALA A 46 5.62 2.84 5.89
C ALA A 46 6.17 2.72 7.31
N MET A 47 5.50 1.95 8.16
CA MET A 47 5.87 1.78 9.57
C MET A 47 5.87 0.31 9.96
N ASP A 48 6.81 -0.07 10.84
CA ASP A 48 7.00 -1.45 11.30
C ASP A 48 5.85 -1.99 12.16
N THR A 49 4.98 -1.11 12.64
CA THR A 49 3.74 -1.42 13.36
C THR A 49 2.49 -1.21 12.50
N VAL A 50 2.65 -0.97 11.19
CA VAL A 50 1.54 -0.73 10.26
C VAL A 50 1.61 -1.66 9.05
N SER A 51 2.68 -1.61 8.25
CA SER A 51 2.64 -2.14 6.89
C SER A 51 3.67 -3.25 6.62
N GLU A 52 3.20 -4.49 6.67
CA GLU A 52 3.84 -5.67 6.08
C GLU A 52 2.90 -6.33 5.05
N TYR A 53 3.28 -7.47 4.48
CA TYR A 53 2.57 -8.14 3.38
C TYR A 53 1.09 -8.39 3.67
N LYS A 54 0.71 -8.73 4.91
CA LYS A 54 -0.69 -9.00 5.29
C LYS A 54 -1.56 -7.76 5.10
N LEU A 55 -1.16 -6.63 5.70
CA LEU A 55 -1.88 -5.36 5.51
C LEU A 55 -1.82 -4.91 4.05
N ALA A 56 -0.67 -5.06 3.37
CA ALA A 56 -0.54 -4.69 1.97
C ALA A 56 -1.52 -5.44 1.06
N ILE A 57 -1.68 -6.75 1.26
CA ILE A 57 -2.67 -7.56 0.53
C ILE A 57 -4.08 -7.03 0.81
N ALA A 58 -4.45 -6.86 2.08
CA ALA A 58 -5.80 -6.44 2.45
C ALA A 58 -6.15 -5.02 1.97
N MET A 59 -5.18 -4.10 2.02
CA MET A 59 -5.31 -2.75 1.47
C MET A 59 -5.48 -2.79 -0.05
N ALA A 60 -4.64 -3.53 -0.78
CA ALA A 60 -4.72 -3.64 -2.22
C ALA A 60 -6.03 -4.31 -2.67
N GLN A 61 -6.48 -5.38 -2.00
CA GLN A 61 -7.77 -6.00 -2.26
C GLN A 61 -8.96 -5.06 -2.04
N SER A 62 -8.82 -4.09 -1.12
CA SER A 62 -9.84 -3.06 -0.86
C SER A 62 -9.73 -1.85 -1.81
N GLY A 63 -8.80 -1.87 -2.77
CA GLY A 63 -8.58 -0.81 -3.76
C GLY A 63 -7.57 0.26 -3.35
N GLY A 64 -6.94 0.13 -2.18
CA GLY A 64 -5.89 1.03 -1.70
C GLY A 64 -4.49 0.49 -2.00
N MET A 65 -3.50 0.91 -1.21
CA MET A 65 -2.14 0.39 -1.27
C MET A 65 -1.52 0.44 0.13
N ALA A 66 -0.48 -0.36 0.41
CA ALA A 66 0.37 -0.15 1.57
C ALA A 66 1.83 0.03 1.15
N CYS A 67 2.58 0.79 1.94
CA CYS A 67 4.01 0.94 1.77
C CYS A 67 4.75 0.06 2.76
N ILE A 68 5.45 -0.98 2.29
CA ILE A 68 6.27 -1.83 3.15
C ILE A 68 7.42 -1.01 3.74
N HIS A 69 7.57 -1.02 5.06
CA HIS A 69 8.62 -0.27 5.75
C HIS A 69 10.02 -0.82 5.46
N LYS A 70 11.05 -0.02 5.79
CA LYS A 70 12.46 -0.36 5.54
C LYS A 70 13.26 -0.82 6.77
N ASN A 71 12.64 -0.84 7.96
CA ASN A 71 13.23 -1.37 9.21
C ASN A 71 13.35 -2.91 9.20
N MET A 72 14.02 -3.45 8.18
CA MET A 72 14.37 -4.85 7.97
C MET A 72 15.48 -4.93 6.91
N SER A 73 16.08 -6.11 6.74
CA SER A 73 17.09 -6.33 5.69
C SER A 73 16.50 -6.08 4.29
N ILE A 74 17.35 -5.82 3.29
CA ILE A 74 16.89 -5.64 1.91
C ILE A 74 16.17 -6.91 1.42
N ASP A 75 16.71 -8.09 1.76
CA ASP A 75 16.18 -9.37 1.29
C ASP A 75 14.83 -9.70 1.97
N ASP A 76 14.65 -9.35 3.25
CA ASP A 76 13.35 -9.48 3.93
C ASP A 76 12.31 -8.56 3.30
N GLN A 77 12.67 -7.30 3.01
CA GLN A 77 11.76 -6.37 2.36
C GLN A 77 11.38 -6.84 0.95
N VAL A 78 12.33 -7.38 0.20
CA VAL A 78 12.08 -8.06 -1.09
C VAL A 78 11.13 -9.24 -0.94
N ASN A 79 11.28 -10.04 0.13
CA ASN A 79 10.38 -11.16 0.40
C ASN A 79 8.96 -10.68 0.71
N GLN A 80 8.79 -9.60 1.47
CA GLN A 80 7.49 -8.96 1.69
C GLN A 80 6.82 -8.55 0.38
N ILE A 81 7.55 -7.91 -0.55
CA ILE A 81 7.04 -7.56 -1.88
C ILE A 81 6.62 -8.81 -2.65
N LYS A 82 7.47 -9.84 -2.72
CA LYS A 82 7.17 -11.10 -3.42
C LYS A 82 5.91 -11.77 -2.87
N LEU A 83 5.69 -11.73 -1.55
CA LEU A 83 4.48 -12.29 -0.94
C LEU A 83 3.21 -11.57 -1.42
N VAL A 84 3.23 -10.24 -1.51
CA VAL A 84 2.10 -9.46 -2.02
C VAL A 84 1.87 -9.74 -3.51
N LYS A 85 2.92 -9.67 -4.33
CA LYS A 85 2.80 -9.83 -5.79
C LYS A 85 2.35 -11.24 -6.22
N ARG A 86 2.65 -12.26 -5.41
CA ARG A 86 2.24 -13.66 -5.62
C ARG A 86 0.88 -14.01 -5.01
N PHE A 87 0.30 -13.15 -4.18
CA PHE A 87 -0.93 -13.49 -3.46
C PHE A 87 -2.13 -13.61 -4.39
N GLU A 88 -2.25 -12.65 -5.30
CA GLU A 88 -3.13 -12.70 -6.45
C GLU A 88 -2.28 -12.33 -7.65
N SER A 89 -2.18 -13.25 -8.59
CA SER A 89 -1.63 -12.99 -9.92
C SER A 89 -2.74 -13.41 -10.87
N GLY A 90 -3.28 -12.48 -11.66
CA GLY A 90 -4.31 -12.81 -12.67
C GLY A 90 -3.88 -13.97 -13.58
N MET A 91 -2.56 -14.15 -13.74
CA MET A 91 -1.91 -15.33 -14.30
C MET A 91 -0.53 -15.48 -13.64
N VAL A 92 -0.18 -16.70 -13.21
CA VAL A 92 1.20 -17.02 -12.82
C VAL A 92 2.05 -17.04 -14.09
N ILE A 93 3.01 -16.13 -14.22
CA ILE A 93 3.94 -16.04 -15.36
C ILE A 93 5.15 -16.94 -15.08
N ASP A 94 5.63 -17.63 -16.12
CA ASP A 94 6.78 -18.55 -16.05
C ASP A 94 6.67 -19.55 -14.87
N PRO A 95 5.59 -20.34 -14.84
CA PRO A 95 5.39 -21.32 -13.78
C PRO A 95 6.54 -22.32 -13.74
N ILE A 96 6.84 -22.80 -12.53
CA ILE A 96 7.91 -23.76 -12.31
C ILE A 96 7.62 -25.04 -13.09
N THR A 97 8.61 -25.50 -13.86
CA THR A 97 8.52 -26.70 -14.69
C THR A 97 9.59 -27.71 -14.29
N ILE A 98 9.35 -28.99 -14.61
CA ILE A 98 10.31 -30.08 -14.43
C ILE A 98 10.43 -30.92 -15.69
N ASN A 99 11.61 -31.50 -15.92
CA ASN A 99 11.82 -32.40 -17.04
C ASN A 99 11.05 -33.71 -16.85
N ALA A 100 10.47 -34.26 -17.92
CA ALA A 100 9.77 -35.54 -17.92
C ALA A 100 10.64 -36.73 -17.45
N GLU A 101 11.96 -36.66 -17.64
CA GLU A 101 12.93 -37.68 -17.20
C GLU A 101 13.43 -37.49 -15.76
N ALA A 102 12.94 -36.47 -15.04
CA ALA A 102 13.22 -36.31 -13.62
C ALA A 102 12.56 -37.43 -12.81
N THR A 103 13.08 -37.68 -11.62
CA THR A 103 12.55 -38.64 -10.66
C THR A 103 11.41 -38.05 -9.84
N LEU A 104 10.57 -38.91 -9.27
CA LEU A 104 9.54 -38.50 -8.33
C LEU A 104 10.13 -37.81 -7.10
N PHE A 105 11.32 -38.21 -6.63
CA PHE A 105 12.04 -37.52 -5.56
C PHE A 105 12.30 -36.05 -5.90
N GLU A 106 12.90 -35.78 -7.06
CA GLU A 106 13.20 -34.41 -7.50
C GLU A 106 11.92 -33.57 -7.64
N ALA A 107 10.85 -34.16 -8.21
CA ALA A 107 9.57 -33.47 -8.35
C ALA A 107 8.95 -33.12 -6.99
N THR A 108 8.95 -34.06 -6.04
CA THR A 108 8.36 -33.86 -4.72
C THR A 108 9.17 -32.87 -3.88
N GLU A 109 10.50 -32.89 -3.96
CA GLU A 109 11.36 -31.88 -3.34
C GLU A 109 11.10 -30.49 -3.93
N LEU A 110 11.03 -30.36 -5.27
CA LEU A 110 10.74 -29.08 -5.91
C LEU A 110 9.38 -28.53 -5.48
N MET A 111 8.35 -29.40 -5.46
CA MET A 111 7.00 -29.03 -5.03
C MET A 111 6.97 -28.59 -3.56
N LYS A 112 7.70 -29.28 -2.68
CA LYS A 112 7.81 -28.96 -1.26
C LYS A 112 8.56 -27.63 -1.04
N ASN A 113 9.70 -27.45 -1.69
CA ASN A 113 10.54 -26.25 -1.58
C ASN A 113 9.82 -25.00 -2.07
N HIS A 114 8.98 -25.13 -3.10
CA HIS A 114 8.17 -24.02 -3.62
C HIS A 114 6.74 -23.95 -3.07
N LYS A 115 6.36 -24.86 -2.15
CA LYS A 115 5.02 -24.95 -1.55
C LYS A 115 3.89 -25.00 -2.59
N ILE A 116 4.10 -25.72 -3.70
CA ILE A 116 3.13 -25.88 -4.80
C ILE A 116 2.52 -27.28 -4.80
N SER A 117 1.22 -27.37 -5.10
CA SER A 117 0.46 -28.63 -5.11
C SER A 117 0.50 -29.40 -6.44
N GLY A 118 1.19 -28.85 -7.43
CA GLY A 118 1.46 -29.51 -8.69
C GLY A 118 2.47 -28.73 -9.51
N ILE A 119 3.10 -29.44 -10.44
CA ILE A 119 4.21 -28.96 -11.26
C ILE A 119 3.98 -29.33 -12.73
N LEU A 120 4.35 -28.42 -13.62
CA LEU A 120 4.21 -28.63 -15.05
C LEU A 120 5.41 -29.43 -15.58
N VAL A 121 5.15 -30.38 -16.46
CA VAL A 121 6.17 -31.28 -16.99
C VAL A 121 6.49 -30.88 -18.42
N VAL A 122 7.78 -30.70 -18.70
CA VAL A 122 8.30 -30.32 -20.02
C VAL A 122 9.28 -31.35 -20.56
N ASN A 123 9.43 -31.40 -21.88
CA ASN A 123 10.49 -32.19 -22.51
C ASN A 123 11.82 -31.39 -22.60
N LYS A 124 12.85 -32.00 -23.20
CA LYS A 124 14.17 -31.37 -23.43
C LYS A 124 14.10 -30.05 -24.21
N ASN A 125 13.07 -29.85 -25.04
CA ASN A 125 12.86 -28.64 -25.85
C ASN A 125 11.95 -27.60 -25.16
N LEU A 126 11.67 -27.77 -23.86
CA LEU A 126 10.76 -26.93 -23.06
C LEU A 126 9.30 -26.92 -23.56
N LYS A 127 8.90 -27.91 -24.36
CA LYS A 127 7.48 -28.10 -24.70
C LYS A 127 6.76 -28.76 -23.55
N LEU A 128 5.56 -28.28 -23.26
CA LEU A 128 4.67 -28.84 -22.25
C LEU A 128 4.22 -30.24 -22.67
N VAL A 129 4.42 -31.24 -21.80
CA VAL A 129 4.07 -32.65 -22.06
C VAL A 129 3.22 -33.29 -20.96
N GLY A 130 3.08 -32.64 -19.80
CA GLY A 130 2.17 -33.12 -18.76
C GLY A 130 2.06 -32.18 -17.57
N ILE A 131 1.27 -32.60 -16.58
CA ILE A 131 1.21 -32.00 -15.24
C ILE A 131 1.25 -33.11 -14.20
N LEU A 132 2.02 -32.90 -13.13
CA LEU A 132 2.07 -33.79 -11.98
C LEU A 132 1.50 -33.06 -10.76
N THR A 133 0.59 -33.69 -10.03
CA THR A 133 -0.09 -33.10 -8.87
C THR A 133 0.03 -33.98 -7.64
N ASN A 134 -0.26 -33.42 -6.45
CA ASN A 134 -0.30 -34.19 -5.20
C ASN A 134 -1.26 -35.40 -5.25
N ARG A 135 -2.26 -35.41 -6.15
CA ARG A 135 -3.17 -36.56 -6.30
C ARG A 135 -2.49 -37.73 -7.00
N ASP A 136 -1.65 -37.44 -7.99
CA ASP A 136 -0.99 -38.45 -8.83
C ASP A 136 0.10 -39.21 -8.08
N VAL A 137 0.68 -38.59 -7.04
CA VAL A 137 1.82 -39.15 -6.28
C VAL A 137 1.43 -39.71 -4.91
N ARG A 138 0.15 -39.59 -4.50
CA ARG A 138 -0.30 -39.83 -3.12
C ARG A 138 -0.08 -41.26 -2.63
N PHE A 139 -0.07 -42.23 -3.55
CA PHE A 139 0.03 -43.66 -3.25
C PHE A 139 1.29 -44.30 -3.83
N VAL A 140 2.25 -43.49 -4.27
CA VAL A 140 3.49 -43.97 -4.90
C VAL A 140 4.62 -43.97 -3.88
N ASN A 141 5.11 -45.16 -3.51
CA ASN A 141 6.19 -45.31 -2.53
C ASN A 141 7.60 -45.28 -3.17
N ASP A 142 7.73 -45.71 -4.43
CA ASP A 142 9.03 -45.69 -5.12
C ASP A 142 9.34 -44.29 -5.68
N LYS A 143 10.33 -43.64 -5.07
CA LYS A 143 10.76 -42.29 -5.43
C LYS A 143 11.65 -42.24 -6.68
N LYS A 144 12.07 -43.38 -7.24
CA LYS A 144 12.92 -43.46 -8.44
C LYS A 144 12.11 -43.45 -9.74
N ILE A 145 10.80 -43.68 -9.68
CA ILE A 145 9.90 -43.62 -10.83
C ILE A 145 10.04 -42.27 -11.54
N LYS A 146 10.00 -42.28 -12.87
CA LYS A 146 10.12 -41.07 -13.69
C LYS A 146 8.80 -40.31 -13.71
N VAL A 147 8.90 -38.98 -13.74
CA VAL A 147 7.73 -38.09 -13.77
C VAL A 147 6.81 -38.38 -14.96
N LYS A 148 7.38 -38.71 -16.13
CA LYS A 148 6.62 -39.04 -17.35
C LYS A 148 5.65 -40.22 -17.22
N ASP A 149 5.92 -41.13 -16.27
CA ASP A 149 5.14 -42.35 -16.05
C ASP A 149 3.94 -42.10 -15.13
N LEU A 150 3.97 -40.99 -14.36
CA LEU A 150 2.91 -40.61 -13.40
C LEU A 150 2.12 -39.38 -13.81
N MET A 151 2.66 -38.54 -14.71
CA MET A 151 2.02 -37.29 -15.09
C MET A 151 0.73 -37.49 -15.89
N THR A 152 -0.21 -36.56 -15.73
CA THR A 152 -1.37 -36.44 -16.62
C THR A 152 -0.93 -35.86 -17.96
N LYS A 153 -1.25 -36.54 -19.07
CA LYS A 153 -0.88 -36.15 -20.45
C LYS A 153 -1.98 -35.39 -21.19
N ASP A 154 -3.24 -35.61 -20.83
CA ASP A 154 -4.38 -34.89 -21.41
C ASP A 154 -4.52 -33.52 -20.76
N LEU A 155 -3.85 -32.53 -21.38
CA LEU A 155 -3.78 -31.17 -20.87
C LEU A 155 -4.83 -30.30 -21.53
N VAL A 156 -5.69 -29.71 -20.70
CA VAL A 156 -6.51 -28.59 -21.12
C VAL A 156 -5.64 -27.32 -21.07
N THR A 157 -5.43 -26.72 -22.23
CA THR A 157 -4.60 -25.53 -22.38
C THR A 157 -5.36 -24.39 -23.06
N ALA A 158 -4.85 -23.18 -22.91
CA ALA A 158 -5.34 -21.98 -23.59
C ALA A 158 -4.16 -21.18 -24.15
N LYS A 159 -4.41 -20.35 -25.17
CA LYS A 159 -3.35 -19.56 -25.82
C LYS A 159 -3.02 -18.29 -25.01
N VAL A 160 -1.79 -17.80 -25.15
CA VAL A 160 -1.42 -16.45 -24.68
C VAL A 160 -2.43 -15.43 -25.22
N GLY A 161 -2.92 -14.54 -24.34
CA GLY A 161 -3.94 -13.55 -24.66
C GLY A 161 -5.38 -13.95 -24.29
N THR A 162 -5.60 -15.19 -23.81
CA THR A 162 -6.90 -15.62 -23.30
C THR A 162 -7.34 -14.74 -22.12
N SER A 163 -8.54 -14.17 -22.21
CA SER A 163 -9.10 -13.32 -21.15
C SER A 163 -9.49 -14.13 -19.91
N LEU A 164 -9.58 -13.50 -18.73
CA LEU A 164 -10.06 -14.16 -17.51
C LEU A 164 -11.49 -14.72 -17.68
N THR A 165 -12.33 -14.03 -18.46
CA THR A 165 -13.71 -14.47 -18.75
C THR A 165 -13.73 -15.75 -19.58
N GLU A 166 -12.87 -15.86 -20.59
CA GLU A 166 -12.72 -17.09 -21.38
C GLU A 166 -12.08 -18.20 -20.57
N ALA A 167 -11.03 -17.89 -19.79
CA ALA A 167 -10.39 -18.84 -18.88
C ALA A 167 -11.42 -19.44 -17.91
N LYS A 168 -12.32 -18.62 -17.35
CA LYS A 168 -13.42 -19.08 -16.49
C LYS A 168 -14.33 -20.07 -17.20
N LYS A 169 -14.70 -19.82 -18.47
CA LYS A 169 -15.52 -20.74 -19.27
C LYS A 169 -14.81 -22.06 -19.52
N ILE A 170 -13.51 -22.03 -19.84
CA ILE A 170 -12.71 -23.23 -20.11
C ILE A 170 -12.57 -24.07 -18.83
N LEU A 171 -12.24 -23.45 -17.70
CA LEU A 171 -12.13 -24.12 -16.40
C LEU A 171 -13.46 -24.79 -16.01
N PHE A 172 -14.58 -24.08 -16.17
CA PHE A 172 -15.92 -24.60 -15.85
C PHE A 172 -16.34 -25.75 -16.76
N LYS A 173 -16.18 -25.59 -18.09
CA LYS A 173 -16.54 -26.62 -19.08
C LYS A 173 -15.77 -27.93 -18.84
N ASN A 174 -14.48 -27.83 -18.52
CA ASN A 174 -13.61 -28.99 -18.34
C ASN A 174 -13.55 -29.49 -16.88
N LYS A 175 -14.22 -28.81 -15.94
CA LYS A 175 -14.23 -29.14 -14.50
C LYS A 175 -12.82 -29.26 -13.88
N ILE A 176 -11.93 -28.36 -14.26
CA ILE A 176 -10.53 -28.32 -13.80
C ILE A 176 -10.26 -27.07 -12.96
N GLU A 177 -9.28 -27.15 -12.05
CA GLU A 177 -8.92 -26.05 -11.14
C GLU A 177 -7.83 -25.12 -11.68
N LYS A 178 -7.09 -25.59 -12.70
CA LYS A 178 -5.88 -24.94 -13.24
C LYS A 178 -5.94 -24.99 -14.76
N LEU A 179 -5.74 -23.84 -15.41
CA LEU A 179 -5.67 -23.71 -16.86
C LEU A 179 -4.27 -23.27 -17.27
N ILE A 180 -3.61 -24.08 -18.10
CA ILE A 180 -2.24 -23.83 -18.54
C ILE A 180 -2.28 -22.94 -19.79
N ILE A 181 -1.49 -21.87 -19.78
CA ILE A 181 -1.36 -20.95 -20.91
C ILE A 181 -0.10 -21.30 -21.70
N VAL A 182 -0.25 -21.55 -23.00
CA VAL A 182 0.83 -21.94 -23.90
C VAL A 182 1.00 -20.95 -25.06
N ASP A 183 2.23 -20.82 -25.54
CA ASP A 183 2.51 -20.10 -26.79
C ASP A 183 2.24 -20.97 -28.05
N ASN A 184 2.48 -20.40 -29.24
CA ASN A 184 2.30 -21.09 -30.52
C ASN A 184 3.21 -22.33 -30.68
N ASN A 185 4.30 -22.43 -29.92
CA ASN A 185 5.23 -23.56 -29.93
C ASN A 185 4.90 -24.61 -28.84
N PHE A 186 3.77 -24.46 -28.16
CA PHE A 186 3.32 -25.29 -27.04
C PHE A 186 4.28 -25.26 -25.83
N LYS A 187 5.01 -24.15 -25.66
CA LYS A 187 5.78 -23.88 -24.44
C LYS A 187 4.86 -23.23 -23.43
N CYS A 188 4.96 -23.65 -22.17
CA CYS A 188 4.19 -23.05 -21.10
C CYS A 188 4.65 -21.61 -20.84
N LYS A 189 3.69 -20.68 -20.82
CA LYS A 189 3.88 -19.25 -20.54
C LYS A 189 3.17 -18.80 -19.28
N GLY A 190 2.14 -19.54 -18.84
CA GLY A 190 1.47 -19.19 -17.60
C GLY A 190 0.50 -20.22 -17.06
N LEU A 191 -0.05 -19.93 -15.88
CA LEU A 191 -1.07 -20.73 -15.22
C LEU A 191 -2.16 -19.81 -14.64
N ILE A 192 -3.43 -20.08 -14.94
CA ILE A 192 -4.58 -19.41 -14.34
C ILE A 192 -5.27 -20.40 -13.40
N THR A 193 -5.62 -19.97 -12.18
CA THR A 193 -6.27 -20.84 -11.19
C THR A 193 -7.69 -20.37 -10.87
N VAL A 194 -8.56 -21.32 -10.50
CA VAL A 194 -9.92 -21.00 -10.02
C VAL A 194 -9.88 -20.10 -8.78
N LYS A 195 -8.86 -20.26 -7.92
CA LYS A 195 -8.67 -19.41 -6.73
C LYS A 195 -8.48 -17.94 -7.11
N ASP A 196 -7.68 -17.65 -8.13
CA ASP A 196 -7.45 -16.26 -8.59
C ASP A 196 -8.75 -15.63 -9.14
N ILE A 197 -9.54 -16.43 -9.87
CA ILE A 197 -10.84 -15.98 -10.39
C ILE A 197 -11.85 -15.71 -9.27
N GLN A 198 -11.90 -16.57 -8.24
CA GLN A 198 -12.76 -16.38 -7.07
C GLN A 198 -12.36 -15.12 -6.28
N LYS A 199 -11.06 -14.93 -6.01
CA LYS A 199 -10.57 -13.73 -5.33
C LYS A 199 -10.94 -12.45 -6.08
N SER A 200 -10.79 -12.44 -7.41
CA SER A 200 -11.19 -11.29 -8.23
C SER A 200 -12.69 -10.99 -8.22
N GLN A 201 -13.56 -11.96 -7.91
CA GLN A 201 -15.00 -11.73 -7.72
C GLN A 201 -15.32 -11.19 -6.32
N ILE A 202 -14.58 -11.64 -5.30
CA ILE A 202 -14.75 -11.15 -3.92
C ILE A 202 -14.24 -9.71 -3.78
N TYR A 203 -13.20 -9.36 -4.53
CA TYR A 203 -12.51 -8.06 -4.51
C TYR A 203 -12.49 -7.42 -5.90
N PRO A 204 -13.64 -6.95 -6.41
CA PRO A 204 -13.73 -6.36 -7.75
C PRO A 204 -12.97 -5.02 -7.85
N GLU A 205 -12.90 -4.27 -6.75
CA GLU A 205 -12.23 -2.96 -6.68
C GLU A 205 -10.74 -3.08 -6.34
N ALA A 206 -10.16 -4.28 -6.38
CA ALA A 206 -8.77 -4.50 -6.00
C ALA A 206 -7.81 -3.68 -6.88
N ALA A 207 -6.88 -2.99 -6.23
CA ALA A 207 -5.81 -2.23 -6.84
C ALA A 207 -4.77 -3.21 -7.42
N LYS A 208 -4.76 -3.33 -8.74
CA LYS A 208 -3.92 -4.29 -9.48
C LYS A 208 -3.08 -3.58 -10.54
N ASP A 209 -1.90 -4.13 -10.80
CA ASP A 209 -1.05 -3.74 -11.92
C ASP A 209 -1.58 -4.31 -13.25
N LYS A 210 -0.90 -3.98 -14.35
CA LYS A 210 -1.25 -4.46 -15.71
C LYS A 210 -1.17 -5.98 -15.86
N LYS A 211 -0.48 -6.70 -14.98
CA LYS A 211 -0.36 -8.16 -14.96
C LYS A 211 -1.45 -8.80 -14.09
N GLY A 212 -2.26 -8.00 -13.42
CA GLY A 212 -3.31 -8.46 -12.50
C GLY A 212 -2.80 -8.80 -11.11
N SER A 213 -1.55 -8.42 -10.77
CA SER A 213 -1.00 -8.58 -9.42
C SER A 213 -1.34 -7.38 -8.54
N LEU A 214 -1.55 -7.60 -7.24
CA LEU A 214 -1.86 -6.53 -6.29
C LEU A 214 -0.78 -5.45 -6.28
N LEU A 215 -1.19 -4.18 -6.18
CA LEU A 215 -0.28 -3.04 -6.06
C LEU A 215 0.39 -3.00 -4.68
N VAL A 216 1.69 -2.73 -4.66
CA VAL A 216 2.46 -2.57 -3.42
C VAL A 216 3.55 -1.51 -3.57
N ALA A 217 3.72 -0.70 -2.52
CA ALA A 217 4.79 0.27 -2.41
C ALA A 217 5.86 -0.21 -1.43
N ALA A 218 7.08 0.29 -1.57
CA ALA A 218 8.19 -0.01 -0.66
C ALA A 218 8.96 1.25 -0.28
N ALA A 219 9.25 1.43 1.00
CA ALA A 219 10.01 2.57 1.48
C ALA A 219 11.52 2.35 1.33
N VAL A 220 12.23 3.42 1.03
CA VAL A 220 13.71 3.49 1.00
C VAL A 220 14.18 4.78 1.67
N GLY A 221 15.39 4.75 2.23
CA GLY A 221 16.05 5.94 2.79
C GLY A 221 16.86 6.68 1.72
N THR A 222 17.93 7.35 2.12
CA THR A 222 18.85 8.04 1.19
C THR A 222 20.18 7.31 1.02
N GLY A 223 20.95 7.69 0.00
CA GLY A 223 22.32 7.19 -0.19
C GLY A 223 22.43 5.90 -1.00
N GLN A 224 23.65 5.35 -1.07
CA GLN A 224 23.99 4.27 -2.01
C GLN A 224 23.33 2.93 -1.68
N GLU A 225 23.23 2.57 -0.40
CA GLU A 225 22.49 1.36 0.02
C GLU A 225 21.01 1.48 -0.37
N SER A 226 20.41 2.66 -0.19
CA SER A 226 19.01 2.90 -0.54
C SER A 226 18.75 2.79 -2.05
N TYR A 227 19.73 3.17 -2.88
CA TYR A 227 19.68 2.91 -4.32
C TYR A 227 19.70 1.40 -4.63
N GLN A 228 20.61 0.64 -4.03
CA GLN A 228 20.66 -0.83 -4.19
C GLN A 228 19.36 -1.50 -3.73
N ARG A 229 18.81 -1.04 -2.59
CA ARG A 229 17.52 -1.47 -2.06
C ARG A 229 16.40 -1.18 -3.06
N ALA A 230 16.31 0.04 -3.58
CA ALA A 230 15.31 0.43 -4.58
C ALA A 230 15.38 -0.46 -5.83
N GLN A 231 16.60 -0.77 -6.31
CA GLN A 231 16.81 -1.65 -7.46
C GLN A 231 16.28 -3.07 -7.18
N LYS A 232 16.70 -3.70 -6.08
CA LYS A 232 16.23 -5.04 -5.68
C LYS A 232 14.71 -5.09 -5.47
N LEU A 233 14.11 -4.03 -4.93
CA LEU A 233 12.65 -3.95 -4.73
C LEU A 233 11.89 -3.81 -6.04
N ALA A 234 12.40 -3.01 -6.98
CA ALA A 234 11.82 -2.90 -8.32
C ALA A 234 11.91 -4.24 -9.09
N GLU A 235 13.06 -4.93 -9.01
CA GLU A 235 13.26 -6.27 -9.57
C GLU A 235 12.31 -7.31 -8.93
N ALA A 236 11.99 -7.17 -7.64
CA ALA A 236 11.03 -8.00 -6.94
C ALA A 236 9.56 -7.74 -7.34
N GLY A 237 9.31 -6.66 -8.09
CA GLY A 237 7.99 -6.30 -8.60
C GLY A 237 7.23 -5.27 -7.76
N ALA A 238 7.91 -4.47 -6.93
CA ALA A 238 7.28 -3.30 -6.32
C ALA A 238 6.77 -2.35 -7.41
N ASP A 239 5.59 -1.76 -7.19
CA ASP A 239 4.97 -0.85 -8.16
C ASP A 239 5.38 0.61 -7.92
N VAL A 240 5.75 0.91 -6.67
CA VAL A 240 6.12 2.25 -6.21
C VAL A 240 7.29 2.19 -5.23
N ILE A 241 8.27 3.06 -5.43
CA ILE A 241 9.31 3.34 -4.42
C ILE A 241 8.95 4.63 -3.70
N VAL A 242 8.97 4.59 -2.37
CA VAL A 242 8.73 5.75 -1.51
C VAL A 242 10.05 6.16 -0.89
N LEU A 243 10.63 7.26 -1.37
CA LEU A 243 11.78 7.89 -0.75
C LEU A 243 11.30 8.62 0.51
N ASP A 244 11.49 7.98 1.68
CA ASP A 244 10.85 8.33 2.95
C ASP A 244 11.87 8.90 3.95
N THR A 245 11.91 10.23 4.06
CA THR A 245 12.76 10.96 5.01
C THR A 245 11.93 11.95 5.85
N ALA A 246 12.45 12.38 7.01
CA ALA A 246 11.84 13.47 7.77
C ALA A 246 11.91 14.83 7.02
N HIS A 247 12.98 15.05 6.24
CA HIS A 247 13.18 16.29 5.49
C HIS A 247 13.56 16.05 4.03
N GLY A 248 12.54 16.00 3.17
CA GLY A 248 12.65 15.72 1.74
C GLY A 248 13.36 16.80 0.93
N HIS A 249 13.45 18.03 1.45
CA HIS A 249 14.14 19.14 0.78
C HIS A 249 15.62 19.21 1.16
N SER A 250 16.30 18.06 1.15
CA SER A 250 17.74 17.96 1.45
C SER A 250 18.53 17.41 0.27
N VAL A 251 19.80 17.80 0.17
CA VAL A 251 20.67 17.45 -0.97
C VAL A 251 20.81 15.93 -1.14
N SER A 252 20.88 15.17 -0.04
CA SER A 252 20.97 13.70 -0.09
C SER A 252 19.72 13.08 -0.72
N VAL A 253 18.54 13.60 -0.39
CA VAL A 253 17.25 13.14 -0.95
C VAL A 253 17.17 13.47 -2.43
N LEU A 254 17.46 14.72 -2.81
CA LEU A 254 17.39 15.17 -4.20
C LEU A 254 18.32 14.36 -5.11
N LYS A 255 19.57 14.13 -4.67
CA LYS A 255 20.53 13.30 -5.41
C LYS A 255 20.09 11.83 -5.49
N THR A 256 19.54 11.28 -4.41
CA THR A 256 19.04 9.89 -4.41
C THR A 256 17.84 9.74 -5.35
N LEU A 257 16.91 10.69 -5.32
CA LEU A 257 15.74 10.75 -6.20
C LEU A 257 16.16 10.78 -7.68
N GLU A 258 17.05 11.69 -8.05
CA GLU A 258 17.55 11.79 -9.42
C GLU A 258 18.23 10.49 -9.87
N ASN A 259 19.03 9.88 -9.00
CA ASN A 259 19.71 8.62 -9.29
C ASN A 259 18.72 7.46 -9.51
N ILE A 260 17.71 7.31 -8.65
CA ILE A 260 16.66 6.29 -8.83
C ILE A 260 15.89 6.58 -10.12
N LYS A 261 15.49 7.83 -10.37
CA LYS A 261 14.70 8.20 -11.56
C LYS A 261 15.43 7.94 -12.87
N LYS A 262 16.75 8.17 -12.92
CA LYS A 262 17.58 7.92 -14.11
C LYS A 262 17.71 6.43 -14.44
N ASN A 263 17.86 5.58 -13.42
CA ASN A 263 18.26 4.19 -13.61
C ASN A 263 17.13 3.17 -13.44
N ILE A 264 16.04 3.51 -12.74
CA ILE A 264 14.97 2.58 -12.39
C ILE A 264 13.65 3.12 -12.95
N LYS A 265 13.04 2.35 -13.87
CA LYS A 265 11.73 2.67 -14.45
C LYS A 265 10.60 2.26 -13.50
N ILE A 266 10.34 3.10 -12.49
CA ILE A 266 9.30 2.89 -11.49
C ILE A 266 8.64 4.22 -11.12
N THR A 267 7.43 4.16 -10.56
CA THR A 267 6.82 5.35 -9.96
C THR A 267 7.53 5.69 -8.66
N ILE A 268 7.92 6.95 -8.48
CA ILE A 268 8.62 7.40 -7.26
C ILE A 268 7.73 8.40 -6.52
N ILE A 269 7.42 8.09 -5.26
CA ILE A 269 6.87 9.03 -4.28
C ILE A 269 8.05 9.58 -3.48
N ALA A 270 8.18 10.90 -3.35
CA ALA A 270 9.24 11.52 -2.54
C ALA A 270 8.67 12.44 -1.45
N GLY A 271 9.22 12.34 -0.25
CA GLY A 271 8.87 13.21 0.87
C GLY A 271 9.67 12.90 2.14
N ASN A 272 9.37 13.55 3.27
CA ASN A 272 8.27 14.50 3.46
C ASN A 272 8.70 15.94 3.21
N ILE A 273 7.80 16.72 2.63
CA ILE A 273 7.92 18.17 2.53
C ILE A 273 6.70 18.84 3.16
N ALA A 274 6.80 20.13 3.47
CA ALA A 274 5.69 20.91 4.00
C ALA A 274 5.56 22.31 3.35
N THR A 275 6.40 22.60 2.36
CA THR A 275 6.50 23.93 1.72
C THR A 275 6.45 23.83 0.20
N ALA A 276 6.11 24.95 -0.44
CA ALA A 276 6.05 25.07 -1.90
C ALA A 276 7.42 24.85 -2.54
N GLU A 277 8.48 25.38 -1.93
CA GLU A 277 9.86 25.26 -2.40
C GLU A 277 10.31 23.81 -2.38
N GLY A 278 10.05 23.09 -1.28
CA GLY A 278 10.39 21.68 -1.17
C GLY A 278 9.63 20.82 -2.18
N ALA A 279 8.37 21.14 -2.45
CA ALA A 279 7.59 20.47 -3.49
C ALA A 279 8.18 20.72 -4.89
N ASN A 280 8.52 21.97 -5.24
CA ASN A 280 9.11 22.25 -6.54
C ASN A 280 10.46 21.56 -6.72
N ALA A 281 11.32 21.58 -5.70
CA ALA A 281 12.60 20.89 -5.74
C ALA A 281 12.44 19.38 -6.00
N LEU A 282 11.55 18.70 -5.28
CA LEU A 282 11.29 17.28 -5.54
C LEU A 282 10.77 17.01 -6.96
N VAL A 283 9.89 17.87 -7.47
CA VAL A 283 9.35 17.72 -8.82
C VAL A 283 10.43 17.95 -9.88
N ASP A 284 11.28 18.95 -9.72
CA ASP A 284 12.32 19.29 -10.68
C ASP A 284 13.42 18.21 -10.73
N TYR A 285 13.61 17.46 -9.63
CA TYR A 285 14.48 16.28 -9.56
C TYR A 285 13.80 14.96 -10.01
N GLY A 286 12.54 15.02 -10.43
CA GLY A 286 11.86 13.91 -11.12
C GLY A 286 10.94 13.05 -10.26
N ALA A 287 10.47 13.53 -9.11
CA ALA A 287 9.39 12.87 -8.36
C ALA A 287 8.11 12.78 -9.20
N ASP A 288 7.47 11.61 -9.25
CA ASP A 288 6.17 11.43 -9.91
C ASP A 288 5.02 11.88 -8.99
N VAL A 289 5.23 11.78 -7.68
CA VAL A 289 4.28 12.12 -6.61
C VAL A 289 5.05 12.71 -5.43
N VAL A 290 4.50 13.76 -4.81
CA VAL A 290 5.09 14.35 -3.60
C VAL A 290 4.28 13.95 -2.36
N LYS A 291 4.98 13.63 -1.26
CA LYS A 291 4.40 13.27 0.04
C LYS A 291 4.55 14.45 1.02
N VAL A 292 3.42 14.93 1.53
CA VAL A 292 3.30 16.19 2.27
C VAL A 292 2.96 15.92 3.73
N GLY A 293 3.78 16.46 4.64
CA GLY A 293 3.49 16.50 6.07
C GLY A 293 4.73 16.37 6.94
N ILE A 294 5.03 17.41 7.73
CA ILE A 294 6.13 17.39 8.72
C ILE A 294 5.54 17.62 10.11
N GLY A 295 5.66 16.60 10.97
CA GLY A 295 5.13 16.58 12.32
C GLY A 295 3.61 16.42 12.56
N PRO A 296 2.71 16.16 11.58
CA PRO A 296 1.27 16.03 11.87
C PRO A 296 0.88 14.64 12.41
N GLY A 297 1.79 13.65 12.37
CA GLY A 297 1.50 12.28 12.79
C GLY A 297 1.19 12.21 14.29
N SER A 298 0.22 11.37 14.68
CA SER A 298 -0.27 11.25 16.07
C SER A 298 0.78 10.81 17.10
N ILE A 299 1.95 10.36 16.64
CA ILE A 299 3.06 9.87 17.48
C ILE A 299 4.39 10.54 17.11
N CYS A 300 4.34 11.60 16.30
CA CYS A 300 5.51 12.35 15.88
C CYS A 300 5.69 13.56 16.82
N THR A 301 6.89 13.73 17.34
CA THR A 301 7.23 14.83 18.25
C THR A 301 8.16 15.85 17.62
N THR A 302 8.47 15.75 16.31
CA THR A 302 9.32 16.70 15.56
C THR A 302 8.98 18.17 15.83
N ARG A 303 7.68 18.53 15.87
CA ARG A 303 7.25 19.91 16.14
C ARG A 303 7.57 20.39 17.55
N ILE A 304 7.61 19.47 18.51
CA ILE A 304 7.87 19.77 19.91
C ILE A 304 9.38 19.74 20.20
N VAL A 305 10.08 18.71 19.71
CA VAL A 305 11.50 18.49 19.98
C VAL A 305 12.39 19.38 19.12
N ALA A 306 12.14 19.46 17.82
CA ALA A 306 12.93 20.28 16.89
C ALA A 306 12.31 21.65 16.61
N GLY A 307 11.05 21.90 16.98
CA GLY A 307 10.37 23.16 16.70
C GLY A 307 10.00 23.36 15.22
N VAL A 308 10.06 22.31 14.40
CA VAL A 308 9.88 22.39 12.93
C VAL A 308 8.58 21.72 12.50
N GLY A 309 7.80 22.41 11.67
CA GLY A 309 6.63 21.85 10.99
C GLY A 309 5.69 22.91 10.44
N VAL A 310 4.66 22.48 9.71
CA VAL A 310 3.58 23.34 9.19
C VAL A 310 2.25 22.64 9.44
N PRO A 311 1.21 23.31 9.96
CA PRO A 311 -0.14 22.75 10.07
C PRO A 311 -0.60 22.08 8.77
N GLN A 312 -1.14 20.86 8.90
CA GLN A 312 -1.20 19.91 7.77
C GLN A 312 -2.10 20.40 6.63
N PHE A 313 -3.23 21.03 6.96
CA PHE A 313 -4.15 21.56 5.96
C PHE A 313 -3.46 22.66 5.12
N THR A 314 -2.81 23.63 5.78
CA THR A 314 -2.03 24.67 5.10
C THR A 314 -0.87 24.11 4.27
N ALA A 315 -0.16 23.10 4.79
CA ALA A 315 0.94 22.47 4.04
C ALA A 315 0.44 21.86 2.72
N ILE A 316 -0.66 21.10 2.76
CA ILE A 316 -1.29 20.51 1.57
C ILE A 316 -1.73 21.61 0.60
N TYR A 317 -2.44 22.62 1.11
CA TYR A 317 -2.96 23.71 0.30
C TYR A 317 -1.87 24.49 -0.43
N ASN A 318 -0.79 24.86 0.28
CA ASN A 318 0.32 25.62 -0.30
C ASN A 318 1.08 24.82 -1.35
N VAL A 319 1.35 23.53 -1.08
CA VAL A 319 1.96 22.63 -2.07
C VAL A 319 1.06 22.50 -3.30
N ALA A 320 -0.23 22.22 -3.11
CA ALA A 320 -1.19 22.06 -4.19
C ALA A 320 -1.31 23.31 -5.07
N LYS A 321 -1.31 24.50 -4.46
CA LYS A 321 -1.30 25.77 -5.18
C LYS A 321 -0.03 25.93 -6.02
N SER A 322 1.13 25.58 -5.45
CA SER A 322 2.43 25.76 -6.11
C SER A 322 2.63 24.85 -7.32
N ILE A 323 2.21 23.58 -7.22
CA ILE A 323 2.39 22.59 -8.30
C ILE A 323 1.12 22.35 -9.15
N LYS A 324 0.10 23.21 -9.05
CA LYS A 324 -1.20 23.07 -9.73
C LYS A 324 -1.10 22.83 -11.24
N ASN A 325 -0.14 23.47 -11.90
CA ASN A 325 0.06 23.37 -13.35
C ASN A 325 1.01 22.22 -13.73
N LYS A 326 1.62 21.56 -12.75
CA LYS A 326 2.46 20.38 -12.96
C LYS A 326 1.57 19.14 -12.92
N LYS A 327 1.84 18.13 -13.76
CA LYS A 327 1.09 16.85 -13.79
C LYS A 327 1.53 15.91 -12.64
N ILE A 328 1.70 16.46 -11.45
CA ILE A 328 2.21 15.77 -10.25
C ILE A 328 1.10 15.61 -9.23
N LYS A 329 1.13 14.49 -8.51
CA LYS A 329 0.12 14.11 -7.52
C LYS A 329 0.62 14.35 -6.11
N ILE A 330 -0.30 14.57 -5.18
CA ILE A 330 -0.01 14.90 -3.78
C ILE A 330 -0.57 13.82 -2.86
N ILE A 331 0.25 13.33 -1.95
CA ILE A 331 -0.18 12.47 -0.84
C ILE A 331 -0.09 13.26 0.45
N ALA A 332 -1.20 13.39 1.18
CA ALA A 332 -1.21 13.95 2.53
C ALA A 332 -0.87 12.85 3.54
N ASP A 333 0.25 12.98 4.25
CA ASP A 333 0.76 11.98 5.20
C ASP A 333 0.67 12.47 6.65
N GLY A 334 -0.16 11.79 7.45
CA GLY A 334 -0.37 12.09 8.87
C GLY A 334 -1.46 13.13 9.16
N GLY A 335 -1.85 13.22 10.44
CA GLY A 335 -2.87 14.14 10.96
C GLY A 335 -4.32 13.69 10.77
N ILE A 336 -4.58 12.61 10.04
CA ILE A 336 -5.92 12.07 9.78
C ILE A 336 -6.41 11.27 11.00
N ARG A 337 -7.51 11.70 11.62
CA ARG A 337 -8.17 10.99 12.73
C ARG A 337 -9.56 10.48 12.34
N TYR A 338 -10.27 11.25 11.53
CA TYR A 338 -11.63 10.93 11.09
C TYR A 338 -11.74 10.92 9.57
N SER A 339 -12.80 10.29 9.05
CA SER A 339 -13.10 10.26 7.61
C SER A 339 -13.30 11.67 7.02
N GLY A 340 -13.79 12.63 7.82
CA GLY A 340 -13.89 14.03 7.42
C GLY A 340 -12.53 14.67 7.11
N ASP A 341 -11.47 14.30 7.81
CA ASP A 341 -10.12 14.82 7.55
C ASP A 341 -9.61 14.39 6.17
N ILE A 342 -10.02 13.21 5.69
CA ILE A 342 -9.72 12.72 4.34
C ILE A 342 -10.37 13.64 3.30
N ALA A 343 -11.65 13.96 3.50
CA ALA A 343 -12.37 14.87 2.61
C ALA A 343 -11.75 16.28 2.61
N LYS A 344 -11.35 16.79 3.78
CA LYS A 344 -10.66 18.08 3.93
C LYS A 344 -9.29 18.07 3.24
N ALA A 345 -8.48 17.03 3.44
CA ALA A 345 -7.18 16.89 2.79
C ALA A 345 -7.29 16.82 1.26
N ILE A 346 -8.25 16.04 0.74
CA ILE A 346 -8.48 15.95 -0.70
C ILE A 346 -9.01 17.28 -1.25
N GLY A 347 -9.98 17.91 -0.58
CA GLY A 347 -10.48 19.22 -0.96
C GLY A 347 -9.40 20.31 -0.94
N ALA A 348 -8.42 20.22 -0.04
CA ALA A 348 -7.26 21.12 0.00
C ALA A 348 -6.26 20.89 -1.15
N GLY A 349 -6.35 19.75 -1.85
CA GLY A 349 -5.56 19.48 -3.04
C GLY A 349 -4.86 18.12 -3.09
N ALA A 350 -4.92 17.30 -2.02
CA ALA A 350 -4.32 15.96 -2.03
C ALA A 350 -5.06 14.98 -2.96
N ASP A 351 -4.34 14.12 -3.67
CA ASP A 351 -4.91 13.05 -4.52
C ASP A 351 -5.18 11.75 -3.76
N ALA A 352 -4.44 11.54 -2.67
CA ALA A 352 -4.61 10.43 -1.73
C ALA A 352 -4.12 10.83 -0.33
N VAL A 353 -4.48 10.03 0.67
CA VAL A 353 -3.99 10.18 2.05
C VAL A 353 -3.19 8.96 2.47
N MET A 354 -2.12 9.19 3.22
CA MET A 354 -1.31 8.15 3.86
C MET A 354 -1.58 8.15 5.37
N ILE A 355 -1.99 7.00 5.90
CA ILE A 355 -2.51 6.86 7.27
C ILE A 355 -1.77 5.76 8.02
N GLY A 356 -1.35 6.05 9.25
CA GLY A 356 -0.74 5.09 10.17
C GLY A 356 -1.71 4.62 11.26
N SER A 357 -2.07 5.52 12.18
CA SER A 357 -2.79 5.20 13.43
C SER A 357 -4.13 4.49 13.25
N LEU A 358 -4.88 4.81 12.19
CA LEU A 358 -6.16 4.16 11.93
C LEU A 358 -6.01 2.70 11.50
N PHE A 359 -4.87 2.32 10.92
CA PHE A 359 -4.58 0.96 10.47
C PHE A 359 -3.71 0.17 11.44
N ALA A 360 -2.94 0.82 12.32
CA ALA A 360 -2.06 0.16 13.28
C ALA A 360 -2.78 -0.84 14.21
N GLY A 361 -4.05 -0.58 14.56
CA GLY A 361 -4.86 -1.45 15.43
C GLY A 361 -5.59 -2.59 14.71
N THR A 362 -5.38 -2.77 13.41
CA THR A 362 -6.11 -3.77 12.61
C THR A 362 -5.52 -5.17 12.74
N GLU A 363 -6.29 -6.19 12.40
CA GLU A 363 -5.85 -7.59 12.44
C GLU A 363 -4.61 -7.83 11.56
N GLU A 364 -4.58 -7.21 10.38
CA GLU A 364 -3.56 -7.42 9.36
C GLU A 364 -2.27 -6.60 9.58
N SER A 365 -2.28 -5.62 10.48
CA SER A 365 -1.06 -4.90 10.85
C SER A 365 -0.06 -5.81 11.58
N PRO A 366 1.26 -5.52 11.54
CA PRO A 366 2.25 -6.26 12.30
C PRO A 366 2.04 -6.18 13.82
N GLY A 367 2.62 -7.14 14.54
CA GLY A 367 2.59 -7.23 16.00
C GLY A 367 1.38 -7.98 16.54
N ASP A 368 1.52 -8.42 17.79
CA ASP A 368 0.53 -9.24 18.48
C ASP A 368 -0.56 -8.39 19.15
N VAL A 369 -1.74 -9.00 19.28
CA VAL A 369 -2.84 -8.44 20.09
C VAL A 369 -2.60 -8.83 21.54
N PHE A 370 -2.57 -7.84 22.43
CA PHE A 370 -2.42 -8.07 23.87
C PHE A 370 -3.57 -7.44 24.66
N TYR A 371 -3.82 -7.98 25.85
CA TYR A 371 -4.87 -7.50 26.75
C TYR A 371 -4.31 -6.47 27.73
N TYR A 372 -5.05 -5.38 27.93
CA TYR A 372 -4.78 -4.39 28.96
C TYR A 372 -6.09 -3.83 29.50
N GLN A 373 -6.27 -3.85 30.83
CA GLN A 373 -7.50 -3.39 31.50
C GLN A 373 -8.79 -3.95 30.86
N GLY A 374 -8.79 -5.24 30.53
CA GLY A 374 -9.95 -5.93 29.96
C GLY A 374 -10.27 -5.60 28.49
N ARG A 375 -9.42 -4.83 27.80
CA ARG A 375 -9.56 -4.52 26.36
C ARG A 375 -8.35 -4.99 25.56
N SER A 376 -8.57 -5.30 24.29
CA SER A 376 -7.52 -5.73 23.36
C SER A 376 -6.86 -4.52 22.68
N TYR A 377 -5.53 -4.53 22.61
CA TYR A 377 -4.71 -3.47 22.02
C TYR A 377 -3.64 -4.06 21.09
N LYS A 378 -3.07 -3.22 20.24
CA LYS A 378 -1.83 -3.48 19.50
C LYS A 378 -0.81 -2.38 19.77
N SER A 379 0.47 -2.73 19.69
CA SER A 379 1.57 -1.78 19.83
C SER A 379 1.64 -0.85 18.63
N TYR A 380 1.91 0.44 18.85
CA TYR A 380 2.05 1.43 17.80
C TYR A 380 3.16 2.41 18.13
N ARG A 381 4.12 2.61 17.23
CA ARG A 381 5.27 3.50 17.47
C ARG A 381 5.68 4.31 16.27
N GLY A 382 6.23 5.49 16.55
CA GLY A 382 6.73 6.43 15.55
C GLY A 382 8.05 5.95 14.99
N MET A 383 8.31 6.22 13.71
CA MET A 383 9.61 5.89 13.13
C MET A 383 10.76 6.65 13.82
N GLY A 384 10.45 7.74 14.52
CA GLY A 384 11.40 8.51 15.34
C GLY A 384 11.42 8.10 16.81
N SER A 385 10.72 7.03 17.22
CA SER A 385 10.88 6.48 18.56
C SER A 385 12.22 5.77 18.70
N ILE A 386 12.74 5.69 19.92
CA ILE A 386 14.00 4.96 20.20
C ILE A 386 13.91 3.52 19.67
N GLY A 387 12.82 2.80 19.97
CA GLY A 387 12.67 1.40 19.55
C GLY A 387 12.58 1.21 18.03
N ALA A 388 12.07 2.18 17.28
CA ALA A 388 12.09 2.14 15.82
C ALA A 388 13.48 2.52 15.28
N MET A 389 14.10 3.58 15.79
CA MET A 389 15.40 4.08 15.34
C MET A 389 16.51 3.06 15.55
N SER A 390 16.52 2.37 16.70
CA SER A 390 17.43 1.26 16.99
C SER A 390 17.25 0.05 16.06
N ARG A 391 16.15 -0.02 15.29
CA ARG A 391 15.86 -1.06 14.29
C ARG A 391 16.04 -0.57 12.84
N GLY A 392 16.65 0.59 12.62
CA GLY A 392 17.07 1.04 11.29
C GLY A 392 16.28 2.21 10.70
N SER A 393 15.52 2.97 11.50
CA SER A 393 14.95 4.26 11.06
C SER A 393 15.74 5.48 11.49
N ALA A 394 16.93 5.32 12.08
CA ALA A 394 17.75 6.45 12.52
C ALA A 394 18.22 7.36 11.35
N ASP A 395 18.48 6.80 10.16
CA ASP A 395 18.83 7.55 8.94
C ASP A 395 17.74 8.52 8.50
N ARG A 396 16.46 8.18 8.75
CA ARG A 396 15.31 9.05 8.46
C ARG A 396 15.39 10.39 9.21
N TYR A 397 16.06 10.39 10.35
CA TYR A 397 16.24 11.55 11.25
C TYR A 397 17.70 12.00 11.33
N PHE A 398 18.54 11.63 10.36
CA PHE A 398 19.95 12.04 10.28
C PHE A 398 20.81 11.60 11.48
N GLN A 399 20.44 10.49 12.14
CA GLN A 399 21.11 9.98 13.35
C GLN A 399 21.76 8.60 13.14
N GLN A 400 22.04 8.22 11.89
CA GLN A 400 22.59 6.90 11.54
C GLN A 400 23.99 6.61 12.11
N GLU A 401 24.76 7.64 12.48
CA GLU A 401 26.11 7.52 13.04
C GLU A 401 26.10 7.33 14.57
N ILE A 402 24.93 7.46 15.22
CA ILE A 402 24.78 7.31 16.67
C ILE A 402 24.51 5.84 17.00
N SER A 403 25.54 5.14 17.50
CA SER A 403 25.45 3.71 17.87
C SER A 403 24.85 3.48 19.26
N ASP A 404 25.00 4.44 20.17
CA ASP A 404 24.44 4.38 21.52
C ASP A 404 23.00 4.86 21.52
N SER A 405 22.06 3.93 21.75
CA SER A 405 20.62 4.23 21.81
C SER A 405 20.26 5.30 22.85
N LEU A 406 21.05 5.47 23.92
CA LEU A 406 20.83 6.50 24.95
C LEU A 406 21.17 7.91 24.48
N LYS A 407 21.95 8.03 23.39
CA LYS A 407 22.33 9.32 22.79
C LYS A 407 21.44 9.71 21.62
N LEU A 408 20.49 8.86 21.22
CA LEU A 408 19.51 9.20 20.20
C LEU A 408 18.58 10.29 20.73
N VAL A 409 18.24 11.24 19.86
CA VAL A 409 17.25 12.30 20.11
C VAL A 409 15.96 11.90 19.40
N PRO A 410 14.99 11.27 20.09
CA PRO A 410 13.80 10.74 19.44
C PRO A 410 12.83 11.84 19.02
N GLU A 411 12.36 11.73 17.77
CA GLU A 411 11.31 12.58 17.19
C GLU A 411 9.95 11.84 17.09
N GLY A 412 9.79 10.78 17.88
CA GLY A 412 8.53 10.07 18.03
C GLY A 412 8.43 9.30 19.34
N ILE A 413 7.22 8.82 19.63
CA ILE A 413 6.89 8.06 20.84
C ILE A 413 6.41 6.65 20.51
N GLU A 414 6.33 5.82 21.54
CA GLU A 414 5.69 4.51 21.50
C GLU A 414 4.42 4.53 22.34
N GLY A 415 3.40 3.83 21.88
CA GLY A 415 2.12 3.72 22.55
C GLY A 415 1.37 2.48 22.10
N ARG A 416 0.07 2.47 22.37
CA ARG A 416 -0.83 1.40 21.98
C ARG A 416 -2.09 2.00 21.37
N VAL A 417 -2.71 1.24 20.48
CA VAL A 417 -4.00 1.59 19.88
C VAL A 417 -5.00 0.46 20.14
N PRO A 418 -6.29 0.76 20.33
CA PRO A 418 -7.31 -0.27 20.47
C PRO A 418 -7.31 -1.22 19.27
N TYR A 419 -7.56 -2.51 19.52
CA TYR A 419 -7.79 -3.48 18.45
C TYR A 419 -9.08 -3.17 17.70
N LYS A 420 -9.02 -3.11 16.37
CA LYS A 420 -10.11 -2.65 15.49
C LYS A 420 -10.71 -3.75 14.63
N GLY A 421 -10.22 -4.99 14.75
CA GLY A 421 -10.60 -6.08 13.86
C GLY A 421 -10.04 -5.91 12.43
N PRO A 422 -10.67 -6.51 11.42
CA PRO A 422 -10.19 -6.48 10.04
C PRO A 422 -10.13 -5.06 9.46
N VAL A 423 -9.06 -4.74 8.74
CA VAL A 423 -8.84 -3.42 8.11
C VAL A 423 -9.99 -3.03 7.17
N ARG A 424 -10.62 -4.00 6.50
CA ARG A 424 -11.72 -3.77 5.55
C ARG A 424 -12.89 -3.02 6.20
N THR A 425 -13.19 -3.31 7.47
CA THR A 425 -14.25 -2.62 8.22
C THR A 425 -13.90 -1.15 8.45
N VAL A 426 -12.63 -0.87 8.78
CA VAL A 426 -12.12 0.50 8.94
C VAL A 426 -12.19 1.24 7.59
N ILE A 427 -11.68 0.63 6.51
CA ILE A 427 -11.72 1.20 5.16
C ILE A 427 -13.15 1.55 4.74
N HIS A 428 -14.11 0.63 4.96
CA HIS A 428 -15.51 0.87 4.62
C HIS A 428 -16.06 2.15 5.27
N GLN A 429 -15.75 2.39 6.55
CA GLN A 429 -16.19 3.59 7.27
C GLN A 429 -15.48 4.86 6.75
N LEU A 430 -14.18 4.78 6.47
CA LEU A 430 -13.41 5.90 5.94
C LEU A 430 -13.93 6.34 4.56
N ILE A 431 -14.17 5.38 3.67
CA ILE A 431 -14.69 5.65 2.33
C ILE A 431 -16.15 6.07 2.38
N GLY A 432 -16.97 5.48 3.26
CA GLY A 432 -18.35 5.93 3.48
C GLY A 432 -18.41 7.41 3.86
N GLY A 433 -17.56 7.86 4.79
CA GLY A 433 -17.48 9.28 5.18
C GLY A 433 -16.97 10.21 4.07
N LEU A 434 -16.00 9.77 3.27
CA LEU A 434 -15.56 10.51 2.09
C LEU A 434 -16.68 10.67 1.06
N LYS A 435 -17.39 9.57 0.74
CA LYS A 435 -18.52 9.58 -0.20
C LYS A 435 -19.67 10.46 0.29
N ALA A 436 -19.96 10.45 1.59
CA ALA A 436 -20.94 11.35 2.21
C ALA A 436 -20.52 12.82 2.03
N SER A 437 -19.27 13.15 2.31
CA SER A 437 -18.72 14.51 2.12
C SER A 437 -18.81 14.96 0.66
N MET A 438 -18.49 14.06 -0.28
CA MET A 438 -18.64 14.32 -1.72
C MET A 438 -20.10 14.56 -2.12
N GLY A 439 -21.06 13.86 -1.51
CA GLY A 439 -22.49 14.12 -1.67
C GLY A 439 -22.88 15.53 -1.21
N TYR A 440 -22.42 15.97 -0.03
CA TYR A 440 -22.67 17.32 0.49
C TYR A 440 -22.04 18.44 -0.35
N VAL A 441 -20.87 18.19 -0.96
CA VAL A 441 -20.18 19.14 -1.84
C VAL A 441 -20.66 19.06 -3.30
N GLY A 442 -21.49 18.06 -3.63
CA GLY A 442 -21.96 17.83 -4.99
C GLY A 442 -20.86 17.41 -5.97
N ALA A 443 -19.87 16.66 -5.50
CA ALA A 443 -18.72 16.22 -6.28
C ALA A 443 -18.85 14.74 -6.68
N LYS A 444 -18.88 14.43 -7.98
CA LYS A 444 -19.01 13.04 -8.44
C LYS A 444 -17.71 12.23 -8.39
N ASN A 445 -16.56 12.90 -8.32
CA ASN A 445 -15.25 12.27 -8.26
C ASN A 445 -14.21 13.14 -7.52
N ILE A 446 -13.03 12.58 -7.26
CA ILE A 446 -11.92 13.25 -6.56
C ILE A 446 -11.54 14.60 -7.20
N LEU A 447 -11.51 14.67 -8.52
CA LEU A 447 -11.17 15.91 -9.24
C LEU A 447 -12.24 16.98 -9.04
N GLU A 448 -13.52 16.61 -9.07
CA GLU A 448 -14.60 17.55 -8.78
C GLU A 448 -14.60 18.00 -7.32
N LEU A 449 -14.26 17.11 -6.37
CA LEU A 449 -14.15 17.50 -4.95
C LEU A 449 -13.11 18.60 -4.78
N LYS A 450 -11.91 18.46 -5.37
CA LYS A 450 -10.86 19.50 -5.38
C LYS A 450 -11.32 20.83 -5.98
N LYS A 451 -12.15 20.79 -7.03
CA LYS A 451 -12.61 22.00 -7.72
C LYS A 451 -13.76 22.70 -7.00
N LYS A 452 -14.66 21.93 -6.38
CA LYS A 452 -15.89 22.43 -5.76
C LYS A 452 -15.74 22.72 -4.27
N ALA A 453 -14.77 22.12 -3.60
CA ALA A 453 -14.51 22.33 -2.18
C ALA A 453 -14.31 23.81 -1.88
N LYS A 454 -15.10 24.30 -0.93
CA LYS A 454 -14.91 25.58 -0.26
C LYS A 454 -14.79 25.31 1.22
N PHE A 455 -13.97 26.10 1.90
CA PHE A 455 -13.70 25.93 3.32
C PHE A 455 -14.11 27.18 4.07
N VAL A 456 -14.68 26.97 5.25
CA VAL A 456 -14.92 28.00 6.24
C VAL A 456 -13.97 27.78 7.41
N LYS A 457 -13.29 28.84 7.85
CA LYS A 457 -12.48 28.82 9.06
C LYS A 457 -13.41 28.87 10.27
N ILE A 458 -13.13 28.04 11.27
CA ILE A 458 -13.89 27.97 12.51
C ILE A 458 -13.01 28.33 13.70
N THR A 459 -13.65 28.67 14.82
CA THR A 459 -12.99 28.87 16.12
C THR A 459 -13.01 27.56 16.91
N ASN A 460 -12.32 27.51 18.05
CA ASN A 460 -12.41 26.38 18.98
C ASN A 460 -13.85 26.12 19.45
N SER A 461 -14.70 27.15 19.57
CA SER A 461 -16.12 26.97 19.87
C SER A 461 -16.85 26.24 18.74
N GLY A 462 -16.53 26.58 17.48
CA GLY A 462 -17.05 25.85 16.32
C GLY A 462 -16.56 24.40 16.26
N LEU A 463 -15.34 24.11 16.70
CA LEU A 463 -14.84 22.73 16.81
C LEU A 463 -15.61 21.96 17.90
N LYS A 464 -15.82 22.58 19.06
CA LYS A 464 -16.59 21.99 20.15
C LYS A 464 -18.04 21.71 19.74
N GLU A 465 -18.66 22.62 18.99
CA GLU A 465 -19.98 22.44 18.37
C GLU A 465 -19.99 21.30 17.32
N SER A 466 -18.92 21.17 16.55
CA SER A 466 -18.81 20.13 15.50
C SER A 466 -18.76 18.72 16.08
N HIS A 467 -18.22 18.56 17.29
CA HIS A 467 -18.20 17.29 18.01
C HIS A 467 -19.51 17.06 18.77
N VAL A 468 -19.80 15.81 19.13
CA VAL A 468 -20.92 15.49 20.03
C VAL A 468 -20.74 16.24 21.35
N HIS A 469 -21.72 17.05 21.74
CA HIS A 469 -21.70 17.88 22.94
C HIS A 469 -23.01 17.74 23.73
N ASP A 470 -22.96 18.08 25.02
CA ASP A 470 -24.11 18.15 25.95
C ASP A 470 -24.89 16.84 26.15
N ILE A 471 -24.26 15.68 25.88
CA ILE A 471 -24.81 14.34 26.15
C ILE A 471 -23.75 13.34 26.63
N GLN A 472 -24.20 12.25 27.28
CA GLN A 472 -23.36 11.09 27.59
C GLN A 472 -23.46 10.03 26.48
N ILE A 473 -22.32 9.65 25.90
CA ILE A 473 -22.28 8.62 24.84
C ILE A 473 -22.50 7.24 25.47
N THR A 474 -23.63 6.61 25.15
CA THR A 474 -23.97 5.25 25.62
C THR A 474 -23.42 4.15 24.73
N LYS A 475 -23.26 4.42 23.42
CA LYS A 475 -22.70 3.49 22.44
C LYS A 475 -21.89 4.25 21.40
N GLN A 476 -20.61 3.88 21.25
CA GLN A 476 -19.74 4.49 20.25
C GLN A 476 -19.99 3.93 18.86
N SER A 477 -19.90 4.79 17.84
CA SER A 477 -19.99 4.39 16.45
C SER A 477 -18.59 4.08 15.88
N PRO A 478 -18.43 3.10 14.97
CA PRO A 478 -17.12 2.70 14.46
C PRO A 478 -16.31 3.82 13.76
N ASN A 479 -17.01 4.82 13.21
CA ASN A 479 -16.45 5.98 12.51
C ASN A 479 -16.14 7.18 13.42
N TYR A 480 -16.49 7.10 14.70
CA TYR A 480 -16.27 8.15 15.69
C TYR A 480 -15.79 7.55 17.02
N PRO A 481 -14.55 7.02 17.07
CA PRO A 481 -13.93 6.64 18.32
C PRO A 481 -13.59 7.92 19.09
N PHE A 482 -14.38 8.25 20.10
CA PHE A 482 -14.08 9.33 21.02
C PHE A 482 -13.31 8.71 22.20
N GLU A 483 -12.05 9.10 22.37
CA GLU A 483 -11.33 8.86 23.62
C GLU A 483 -11.60 10.09 24.50
N SER A 484 -12.32 9.86 25.60
CA SER A 484 -12.54 10.85 26.66
C SER A 484 -11.25 11.19 27.36
#